data_AF-A0A936EPG6-F1
#
_entry.id   AF-A0A936EPG6-F1
#
_cell.length_a   1.000
_cell.length_b   1.000
_cell.length_c   1.000
_cell.angle_alpha   90.00
_cell.angle_beta   90.00
_cell.angle_gamma   90.00
#
_symmetry.space_group_name_H-M   'P 1'
#
loop_
_entity.id
_entity.type
_entity.pdbx_description
1 polymer ?
#
loop_
_entity_poly.entity_id
_entity_poly.type
_entity_poly.pdbx_seq_one_letter_code
_entity_poly.pdbx_strand_id
1 'polypeptide(L)'
;MKFIFCLFIFSGTIFPLISFGQSQAIEKAKQKIYASKTDEEKLTNLVAIGKLRNSLHGDTIYYYAKWAKNLAAKLNDRKSLAWAEYSLISGDLAKGKTDSIIEKIESNNTFKEIKKTDAALYFKIQLLKANALNRLNRRPEALDLQLKILNEAEKRW
;
A
#
# COMPACT_ATOMS: atom_id res chain seq x y z
N MET A 1 -6.50 -44.58 -46.95
CA MET A 1 -5.73 -43.32 -46.82
C MET A 1 -5.00 -43.33 -45.49
N LYS A 2 -3.68 -43.09 -45.51
CA LYS A 2 -2.82 -42.89 -44.35
C LYS A 2 -3.19 -41.56 -43.67
N PHE A 3 -3.16 -41.49 -42.34
CA PHE A 3 -2.27 -40.57 -41.62
C PHE A 3 -2.15 -40.99 -40.15
N ILE A 4 -0.93 -41.36 -39.80
CA ILE A 4 -0.39 -41.45 -38.45
C ILE A 4 -0.19 -40.01 -37.95
N PHE A 5 -0.53 -39.72 -36.70
CA PHE A 5 0.25 -38.75 -35.93
C PHE A 5 0.34 -39.19 -34.47
N CYS A 6 1.52 -39.69 -34.13
CA CYS A 6 2.01 -39.87 -32.78
C CYS A 6 2.43 -38.50 -32.18
N LEU A 7 2.78 -38.55 -30.88
CA LEU A 7 3.61 -37.59 -30.13
C LEU A 7 2.91 -36.35 -29.57
N PHE A 8 3.17 -35.91 -28.33
CA PHE A 8 3.86 -36.41 -27.14
C PHE A 8 3.68 -35.26 -26.11
N ILE A 9 3.64 -35.59 -24.81
CA ILE A 9 4.06 -34.74 -23.68
C ILE A 9 3.32 -33.39 -23.49
N PHE A 10 2.55 -33.30 -22.40
CA PHE A 10 2.80 -32.25 -21.40
C PHE A 10 2.38 -32.78 -20.02
N SER A 11 3.22 -33.66 -19.47
CA SER A 11 3.34 -33.79 -18.02
C SER A 11 3.87 -32.45 -17.51
N GLY A 12 2.94 -31.51 -17.32
CA GLY A 12 3.21 -30.21 -16.72
C GLY A 12 3.66 -30.45 -15.29
N THR A 13 4.96 -30.60 -15.13
CA THR A 13 5.64 -30.41 -13.86
C THR A 13 5.07 -29.14 -13.24
N ILE A 14 4.46 -29.30 -12.06
CA ILE A 14 4.12 -28.20 -11.19
C ILE A 14 5.46 -27.57 -10.82
N PHE A 15 5.92 -26.62 -11.64
CA PHE A 15 7.01 -25.73 -11.25
C PHE A 15 6.50 -25.00 -10.00
N PRO A 16 7.10 -25.19 -8.82
CA PRO A 16 6.83 -24.29 -7.72
C PRO A 16 7.26 -22.92 -8.21
N LEU A 17 6.29 -22.02 -8.38
CA LEU A 17 6.55 -20.63 -8.73
C LEU A 17 7.31 -20.04 -7.54
N ILE A 18 8.62 -20.04 -7.69
CA ILE A 18 9.56 -19.54 -6.72
C ILE A 18 9.35 -18.01 -6.62
N SER A 19 8.56 -17.59 -5.63
CA SER A 19 8.28 -16.18 -5.33
C SER A 19 9.40 -15.55 -4.47
N PHE A 20 10.68 -15.75 -4.85
CA PHE A 20 11.82 -15.30 -4.03
C PHE A 20 12.00 -13.77 -4.01
N GLY A 21 11.57 -13.03 -5.04
CA GLY A 21 11.84 -11.59 -5.16
C GLY A 21 11.08 -10.71 -4.15
N GLN A 22 9.78 -10.98 -3.95
CA GLN A 22 8.93 -10.18 -3.06
C GLN A 22 9.30 -10.37 -1.59
N SER A 23 9.60 -11.61 -1.20
CA SER A 23 10.06 -11.96 0.16
C SER A 23 11.39 -11.28 0.49
N GLN A 24 12.37 -11.32 -0.43
CA GLN A 24 13.68 -10.72 -0.19
C GLN A 24 13.62 -9.19 -0.01
N ALA A 25 12.76 -8.50 -0.76
CA ALA A 25 12.58 -7.05 -0.61
C ALA A 25 12.02 -6.68 0.77
N ILE A 26 11.05 -7.45 1.27
CA ILE A 26 10.47 -7.25 2.60
C ILE A 26 11.52 -7.51 3.68
N GLU A 27 12.25 -8.62 3.59
CA GLU A 27 13.27 -8.96 4.59
C GLU A 27 14.39 -7.92 4.63
N LYS A 28 14.87 -7.43 3.47
CA LYS A 28 15.83 -6.32 3.41
C LYS A 28 15.27 -5.04 4.03
N ALA A 29 13.99 -4.73 3.82
CA ALA A 29 13.36 -3.55 4.43
C ALA A 29 13.31 -3.68 5.96
N LYS A 30 12.94 -4.85 6.48
CA LYS A 30 12.96 -5.13 7.92
C LYS A 30 14.36 -4.99 8.51
N GLN A 31 15.36 -5.57 7.87
CA GLN A 31 16.76 -5.48 8.31
C GLN A 31 17.22 -4.02 8.42
N LYS A 32 16.89 -3.18 7.44
CA LYS A 32 17.21 -1.73 7.49
C LYS A 32 16.57 -1.02 8.68
N ILE A 33 15.31 -1.34 9.01
CA ILE A 33 14.62 -0.76 10.18
C ILE A 33 15.37 -1.10 11.47
N TYR A 34 15.74 -2.37 11.66
CA TYR A 34 16.42 -2.81 12.88
C TYR A 34 17.89 -2.37 12.94
N ALA A 35 18.54 -2.20 11.80
CA ALA A 35 19.92 -1.71 11.71
C ALA A 35 20.04 -0.18 11.91
N SER A 36 18.93 0.56 11.81
CA SER A 36 18.91 2.02 11.88
C SER A 36 19.49 2.55 13.20
N LYS A 37 20.37 3.55 13.10
CA LYS A 37 21.12 4.11 14.24
C LYS A 37 20.45 5.33 14.85
N THR A 38 19.69 6.08 14.07
CA THR A 38 18.94 7.26 14.55
C THR A 38 17.45 7.07 14.37
N ASP A 39 16.67 7.90 15.07
CA ASP A 39 15.22 7.91 14.95
C ASP A 39 14.77 8.38 13.56
N GLU A 40 15.48 9.31 12.93
CA GLU A 40 15.20 9.81 11.58
C GLU A 40 15.43 8.73 10.53
N GLU A 41 16.55 8.00 10.63
CA GLU A 41 16.86 6.89 9.74
C GLU A 41 15.80 5.79 9.89
N LYS A 42 15.46 5.46 11.14
CA LYS A 42 14.45 4.45 11.45
C LYS A 42 13.07 4.84 10.93
N LEU A 43 12.68 6.11 11.10
CA LEU A 43 11.43 6.63 10.57
C LEU A 43 11.39 6.53 9.04
N THR A 44 12.48 6.91 8.38
CA THR A 44 12.61 6.80 6.92
C THR A 44 12.41 5.35 6.45
N ASN A 45 13.04 4.39 7.14
CA ASN A 45 12.92 2.98 6.81
C ASN A 45 11.51 2.41 7.14
N LEU A 46 10.87 2.87 8.20
CA LEU A 46 9.50 2.52 8.56
C LEU A 46 8.47 3.03 7.54
N VAL A 47 8.64 4.25 7.06
CA VAL A 47 7.82 4.80 5.96
C VAL A 47 8.06 4.01 4.68
N ALA A 48 9.31 3.61 4.41
CA ALA A 48 9.66 2.82 3.23
C ALA A 48 8.99 1.43 3.23
N ILE A 49 8.98 0.70 4.35
CA ILE A 49 8.28 -0.60 4.41
C ILE A 49 6.77 -0.45 4.24
N GLY A 50 6.17 0.66 4.72
CA GLY A 50 4.76 0.98 4.51
C GLY A 50 4.38 1.12 3.03
N LYS A 51 5.32 1.48 2.15
CA LYS A 51 5.10 1.52 0.70
C LYS A 51 4.96 0.13 0.08
N LEU A 52 5.46 -0.91 0.74
CA LEU A 52 5.35 -2.32 0.33
C LEU A 52 4.05 -2.99 0.84
N ARG A 53 3.10 -2.23 1.41
CA ARG A 53 1.88 -2.76 2.04
C ARG A 53 1.09 -3.81 1.24
N ASN A 54 1.07 -3.71 -0.10
CA ASN A 54 0.33 -4.66 -0.94
C ASN A 54 0.94 -6.09 -0.88
N SER A 55 2.15 -6.19 -0.35
CA SER A 55 2.91 -7.43 -0.13
C SER A 55 2.92 -7.87 1.34
N LEU A 56 2.20 -7.16 2.23
CA LEU A 56 2.24 -7.39 3.67
C LEU A 56 0.86 -7.82 4.19
N HIS A 57 0.85 -8.69 5.20
CA HIS A 57 -0.35 -8.97 5.96
C HIS A 57 -0.81 -7.72 6.74
N GLY A 58 -2.12 -7.59 6.96
CA GLY A 58 -2.72 -6.46 7.67
C GLY A 58 -2.11 -6.20 9.04
N ASP A 59 -1.74 -7.25 9.78
CA ASP A 59 -1.07 -7.12 11.08
C ASP A 59 0.34 -6.53 10.95
N THR A 60 1.10 -6.98 9.97
CA THR A 60 2.46 -6.48 9.69
C THR A 60 2.43 -5.01 9.29
N ILE A 61 1.45 -4.61 8.47
CA ILE A 61 1.21 -3.20 8.13
C ILE A 61 0.97 -2.41 9.42
N TYR A 62 0.07 -2.88 10.29
CA TYR A 62 -0.29 -2.18 11.52
C TYR A 62 0.88 -2.02 12.48
N TYR A 63 1.69 -3.06 12.63
CA TYR A 63 2.87 -3.07 13.50
C TYR A 63 3.84 -1.95 13.11
N TYR A 64 4.28 -1.91 11.84
CA TYR A 64 5.22 -0.90 11.39
C TYR A 64 4.59 0.49 11.29
N ALA A 65 3.31 0.60 10.94
CA ALA A 65 2.62 1.88 10.86
C ALA A 65 2.45 2.55 12.24
N LYS A 66 2.15 1.78 13.29
CA LYS A 66 2.13 2.30 14.68
C LYS A 66 3.49 2.81 15.10
N TRP A 67 4.55 2.07 14.77
CA TRP A 67 5.92 2.49 15.08
C TRP A 67 6.27 3.79 14.34
N ALA A 68 5.98 3.86 13.04
CA ALA A 68 6.18 5.06 12.23
C ALA A 68 5.43 6.26 12.81
N LYS A 69 4.16 6.08 13.21
CA LYS A 69 3.31 7.14 13.77
C LYS A 69 3.92 7.73 15.04
N ASN A 70 4.34 6.87 15.97
CA ASN A 70 4.94 7.31 17.23
C ASN A 70 6.24 8.09 17.00
N LEU A 71 7.07 7.60 16.08
CA LEU A 71 8.36 8.22 15.78
C LEU A 71 8.21 9.53 15.00
N ALA A 72 7.27 9.59 14.05
CA ALA A 72 6.93 10.82 13.33
C ALA A 72 6.39 11.90 14.28
N ALA A 73 5.53 11.51 15.23
CA ALA A 73 5.03 12.43 16.27
C ALA A 73 6.17 12.95 17.15
N LYS A 74 7.08 12.07 17.60
CA LYS A 74 8.27 12.45 18.38
C LYS A 74 9.16 13.46 17.64
N LEU A 75 9.35 13.25 16.35
CA LEU A 75 10.22 14.09 15.50
C LEU A 75 9.50 15.32 14.90
N ASN A 76 8.21 15.53 15.20
CA ASN A 76 7.38 16.55 14.56
C ASN A 76 7.36 16.47 13.01
N ASP A 77 7.56 15.28 12.45
CA ASP A 77 7.54 15.05 11.00
C ASP A 77 6.11 14.82 10.52
N ARG A 78 5.45 15.91 10.11
CA ARG A 78 4.07 15.88 9.60
C ARG A 78 3.91 15.02 8.34
N LYS A 79 4.93 14.92 7.49
CA LYS A 79 4.86 14.14 6.25
C LYS A 79 4.87 12.66 6.58
N SER A 80 5.82 12.22 7.40
CA SER A 80 5.90 10.82 7.82
C SER A 80 4.71 10.41 8.69
N LEU A 81 4.14 11.34 9.46
CA LEU A 81 2.91 11.10 10.20
C LEU A 81 1.74 10.78 9.26
N ALA A 82 1.57 11.54 8.17
CA ALA A 82 0.54 11.25 7.17
C ALA A 82 0.77 9.87 6.50
N TRP A 83 2.01 9.51 6.19
CA TRP A 83 2.32 8.17 5.68
C TRP A 83 1.96 7.06 6.67
N ALA A 84 2.22 7.26 7.95
CA ALA A 84 1.87 6.30 9.00
C ALA A 84 0.35 6.13 9.15
N GLU A 85 -0.40 7.23 9.15
CA GLU A 85 -1.87 7.21 9.16
C GLU A 85 -2.44 6.49 7.95
N TYR A 86 -1.91 6.78 6.75
CA TYR A 86 -2.28 6.08 5.53
C TYR A 86 -2.05 4.58 5.66
N SER A 87 -0.89 4.17 6.19
CA SER A 87 -0.58 2.76 6.40
C SER A 87 -1.53 2.10 7.40
N LEU A 88 -1.89 2.76 8.51
CA LEU A 88 -2.88 2.23 9.47
C LEU A 88 -4.24 1.98 8.82
N ILE A 89 -4.77 2.97 8.10
CA ILE A 89 -6.07 2.86 7.40
C ILE A 89 -5.99 1.76 6.33
N SER A 90 -4.87 1.68 5.60
CA SER A 90 -4.69 0.62 4.61
C SER A 90 -4.62 -0.78 5.24
N GLY A 91 -4.07 -0.90 6.46
CA GLY A 91 -4.05 -2.13 7.23
C GLY A 91 -5.45 -2.55 7.68
N ASP A 92 -6.30 -1.59 8.08
CA ASP A 92 -7.71 -1.85 8.38
C ASP A 92 -8.44 -2.40 7.14
N LEU A 93 -8.21 -1.79 5.97
CA LEU A 93 -8.77 -2.29 4.71
C LEU A 93 -8.23 -3.71 4.42
N ALA A 94 -6.93 -3.97 4.58
CA ALA A 94 -6.35 -5.30 4.37
C ALA A 94 -6.97 -6.38 5.29
N LYS A 95 -7.43 -5.99 6.49
CA LYS A 95 -8.14 -6.86 7.44
C LYS A 95 -9.66 -6.96 7.19
N GLY A 96 -10.17 -6.36 6.13
CA GLY A 96 -11.59 -6.37 5.79
C GLY A 96 -12.45 -5.36 6.56
N LYS A 97 -11.86 -4.48 7.38
CA LYS A 97 -12.59 -3.45 8.16
C LYS A 97 -13.00 -2.25 7.31
N THR A 98 -13.84 -2.49 6.30
CA THR A 98 -14.09 -1.55 5.21
C THR A 98 -14.99 -0.37 5.60
N ASP A 99 -15.97 -0.59 6.50
CA ASP A 99 -17.06 0.37 6.76
C ASP A 99 -16.58 1.73 7.27
N SER A 100 -15.49 1.75 8.03
CA SER A 100 -14.92 2.97 8.63
C SER A 100 -13.85 3.66 7.78
N ILE A 101 -13.45 3.08 6.63
CA ILE A 101 -12.27 3.55 5.89
C ILE A 101 -12.48 4.94 5.31
N ILE A 102 -13.67 5.19 4.74
CA ILE A 102 -13.97 6.49 4.13
C ILE A 102 -13.97 7.59 5.19
N GLU A 103 -14.67 7.38 6.31
CA GLU A 103 -14.71 8.33 7.42
C GLU A 103 -13.31 8.60 7.99
N LYS A 104 -12.49 7.56 8.19
CA LYS A 104 -11.10 7.69 8.64
C LYS A 104 -10.24 8.49 7.69
N ILE A 105 -10.49 8.44 6.39
CA ILE A 105 -9.76 9.24 5.40
C ILE A 105 -10.21 10.71 5.51
N GLU A 106 -11.51 10.97 5.48
CA GLU A 106 -12.07 12.33 5.43
C GLU A 106 -11.81 13.12 6.73
N SER A 107 -11.87 12.46 7.89
CA SER A 107 -11.66 13.08 9.20
C SER A 107 -10.19 13.29 9.58
N ASN A 108 -9.25 12.74 8.80
CA ASN A 108 -7.83 12.78 9.17
C ASN A 108 -7.18 14.12 8.85
N ASN A 109 -6.89 14.90 9.89
CA ASN A 109 -6.26 16.21 9.77
C ASN A 109 -4.90 16.18 9.06
N THR A 110 -4.17 15.07 9.09
CA THR A 110 -2.87 14.95 8.41
C THR A 110 -2.99 14.93 6.88
N PHE A 111 -4.20 14.68 6.34
CA PHE A 111 -4.44 14.61 4.90
C PHE A 111 -4.92 15.92 4.27
N LYS A 112 -5.31 16.93 5.06
CA LYS A 112 -5.92 18.18 4.55
C LYS A 112 -5.08 18.89 3.48
N GLU A 113 -3.77 18.99 3.69
CA GLU A 113 -2.85 19.67 2.76
C GLU A 113 -2.01 18.70 1.91
N ILE A 114 -2.30 17.39 1.96
CA ILE A 114 -1.41 16.38 1.40
C ILE A 114 -1.29 16.48 -0.13
N LYS A 115 -2.31 16.98 -0.82
CA LYS A 115 -2.25 17.23 -2.28
C LYS A 115 -1.14 18.21 -2.66
N LYS A 116 -0.88 19.20 -1.80
CA LYS A 116 0.17 20.22 -2.00
C LYS A 116 1.54 19.71 -1.54
N THR A 117 1.59 19.02 -0.39
CA THR A 117 2.85 18.66 0.28
C THR A 117 3.43 17.31 -0.16
N ASP A 118 2.59 16.35 -0.55
CA ASP A 118 2.98 15.03 -1.05
C ASP A 118 1.92 14.48 -2.02
N ALA A 119 1.99 14.92 -3.28
CA ALA A 119 1.06 14.53 -4.32
C ALA A 119 1.00 13.00 -4.54
N ALA A 120 2.12 12.31 -4.36
CA ALA A 120 2.16 10.85 -4.50
C ALA A 120 1.34 10.16 -3.40
N LEU A 121 1.44 10.65 -2.15
CA LEU A 121 0.59 10.18 -1.06
C LEU A 121 -0.88 10.55 -1.27
N TYR A 122 -1.17 11.75 -1.78
CA TYR A 122 -2.54 12.14 -2.13
C TYR A 122 -3.23 11.12 -3.05
N PHE A 123 -2.61 10.77 -4.19
CA PHE A 123 -3.18 9.80 -5.10
C PHE A 123 -3.34 8.41 -4.47
N LYS A 124 -2.41 8.01 -3.60
CA LYS A 124 -2.50 6.75 -2.85
C LYS A 124 -3.68 6.73 -1.87
N ILE A 125 -3.97 7.85 -1.21
CA ILE A 125 -5.13 8.01 -0.32
C ILE A 125 -6.43 7.94 -1.14
N GLN A 126 -6.51 8.65 -2.26
CA GLN A 126 -7.71 8.61 -3.12
C GLN A 126 -7.97 7.21 -3.68
N LEU A 127 -6.90 6.51 -4.10
CA LEU A 127 -7.03 5.13 -4.55
C LEU A 127 -7.47 4.18 -3.43
N LEU A 128 -7.02 4.41 -2.18
CA LEU A 128 -7.47 3.65 -1.02
C LEU A 128 -8.97 3.87 -0.77
N LYS A 129 -9.45 5.13 -0.91
CA LYS A 129 -10.87 5.46 -0.83
C LYS A 129 -11.68 4.78 -1.94
N ALA A 130 -11.20 4.79 -3.18
CA ALA A 130 -11.84 4.08 -4.30
C ALA A 130 -11.93 2.56 -4.04
N ASN A 131 -10.87 1.96 -3.48
CA ASN A 131 -10.88 0.55 -3.10
C ASN A 131 -11.89 0.23 -2.00
N ALA A 132 -12.05 1.13 -1.02
CA ALA A 132 -13.09 1.00 -0.01
C ALA A 132 -14.50 1.09 -0.62
N LEU A 133 -14.75 2.06 -1.50
CA LEU A 133 -16.01 2.20 -2.24
C LEU A 133 -16.37 0.93 -3.03
N ASN A 134 -15.38 0.35 -3.73
CA ASN A 134 -15.57 -0.91 -4.46
C ASN A 134 -16.01 -2.06 -3.52
N ARG A 135 -15.38 -2.19 -2.35
CA ARG A 135 -15.73 -3.23 -1.37
C ARG A 135 -17.08 -3.01 -0.70
N LEU A 136 -17.56 -1.77 -0.66
CA LEU A 136 -18.89 -1.40 -0.19
C LEU A 136 -19.96 -1.50 -1.29
N ASN A 137 -19.64 -2.09 -2.45
CA ASN A 137 -20.50 -2.16 -3.64
C ASN A 137 -20.91 -0.79 -4.22
N ARG A 138 -20.22 0.30 -3.86
CA ARG A 138 -20.42 1.66 -4.39
C ARG A 138 -19.58 1.85 -5.66
N ARG A 139 -19.76 0.95 -6.63
CA ARG A 139 -18.90 0.86 -7.84
C ARG A 139 -18.95 2.11 -8.71
N PRO A 140 -20.11 2.76 -8.97
CA PRO A 140 -20.13 3.99 -9.75
C PRO A 140 -19.26 5.09 -9.12
N GLU A 141 -19.39 5.31 -7.81
CA GLU A 141 -18.59 6.31 -7.10
C GLU A 141 -17.09 5.99 -7.10
N ALA A 142 -16.73 4.70 -7.02
CA ALA A 142 -15.35 4.26 -7.13
C ALA A 142 -14.77 4.58 -8.52
N LEU A 143 -15.53 4.31 -9.58
CA LEU A 143 -15.14 4.59 -10.96
C LEU A 143 -15.00 6.10 -11.20
N ASP A 144 -15.97 6.90 -10.75
CA ASP A 144 -15.92 8.36 -10.86
C ASP A 144 -14.68 8.93 -10.18
N LEU A 145 -14.36 8.44 -8.97
CA LEU A 145 -13.16 8.85 -8.26
C LEU A 145 -11.88 8.42 -8.99
N GLN A 146 -11.83 7.21 -9.54
CA GLN A 146 -10.68 6.70 -10.30
C GLN A 146 -10.43 7.51 -11.58
N LEU A 147 -11.48 7.84 -12.33
CA LEU A 147 -11.38 8.68 -13.53
C LEU A 147 -10.95 10.11 -13.17
N LYS A 148 -11.50 10.66 -12.08
CA LYS A 148 -11.07 11.97 -11.57
C LYS A 148 -9.57 11.99 -11.26
N ILE A 149 -9.05 11.00 -10.52
CA ILE A 149 -7.62 10.99 -10.17
C ILE A 149 -6.72 10.73 -11.37
N LEU A 150 -7.17 9.96 -12.36
CA LEU A 150 -6.44 9.76 -13.62
C LEU A 150 -6.30 11.09 -14.36
N ASN A 151 -7.41 11.80 -14.58
CA ASN A 151 -7.43 13.11 -15.21
C ASN A 151 -6.57 14.14 -14.46
N GLU A 152 -6.57 14.11 -13.12
CA GLU A 152 -5.71 14.98 -12.30
C GLU A 152 -4.22 14.62 -12.41
N ALA A 153 -3.89 13.34 -12.54
CA ALA A 153 -2.52 12.87 -12.69
C ALA A 153 -1.96 13.23 -14.07
N GLU A 154 -2.73 13.03 -15.14
CA GLU A 154 -2.33 13.34 -16.53
C GLU A 154 -1.98 14.82 -16.73
N LYS A 155 -2.74 15.74 -16.13
CA LYS A 155 -2.46 17.19 -16.21
C LYS A 155 -1.15 17.63 -15.55
N ARG A 156 -0.46 16.73 -14.86
CA ARG A 156 0.76 16.99 -14.11
C ARG A 156 2.02 16.51 -14.84
N TRP A 157 1.86 15.77 -15.93
CA TRP A 157 2.91 15.31 -16.84
C TRP A 157 2.82 16.08 -18.15
#